data_AF-A0A6N9A1E1-F1
#
_entry.id   AF-A0A6N9A1E1-F1
#
_cell.length_a   1.000
_cell.length_b   1.000
_cell.length_c   1.000
_cell.angle_alpha   90.00
_cell.angle_beta   90.00
_cell.angle_gamma   90.00
#
_symmetry.space_group_name_H-M   'P 1'
#
loop_
_entity.id
_entity.type
_entity.pdbx_description
1 polymer ?
#
loop_
_entity_poly.entity_id
_entity_poly.type
_entity_poly.pdbx_seq_one_letter_code
_entity_poly.pdbx_strand_id
1 'polypeptide(L)'
;HPSRFESDTMYVEPYDGRPSGGPNELLLRTQTSPMQARFMEKQPPPVYVVVPGRVYRTDTWDATHSPVFHQIEGLAVDSDITFGDLKGTLAYFAQEFFGAGARTRFVPHFFPFTEPSAEMLVWFNDEWLELLGCGMVDPNVFEAVGYDPSEVTGFAFGMGVERLAMVRHGITDIRHFYDSDLRVLRQFR
;
A
#
# COMPACT_ATOMS: atom_id res chain seq x y z
N HIS A 1 -0.83 16.85 4.46
CA HIS A 1 -0.58 15.39 4.44
C HIS A 1 0.89 15.17 4.12
N PRO A 2 1.62 14.32 4.86
CA PRO A 2 3.05 14.07 4.63
C PRO A 2 3.40 13.74 3.18
N SER A 3 2.60 12.88 2.53
CA SER A 3 2.74 12.54 1.10
C SER A 3 2.45 13.69 0.10
N ARG A 4 2.26 14.94 0.56
CA ARG A 4 2.20 16.14 -0.30
C ARG A 4 3.42 17.04 -0.10
N PHE A 5 4.34 16.69 0.81
CA PHE A 5 5.59 17.41 0.91
C PHE A 5 6.51 16.99 -0.24
N GLU A 6 7.24 17.96 -0.79
CA GLU A 6 8.26 17.72 -1.82
C GLU A 6 9.38 16.78 -1.32
N SER A 7 9.57 16.68 0.00
CA SER A 7 10.48 15.73 0.63
C SER A 7 10.12 14.26 0.38
N ASP A 8 8.88 13.97 -0.03
CA ASP A 8 8.34 12.61 -0.20
C ASP A 8 7.79 12.35 -1.62
N THR A 9 7.66 13.38 -2.45
CA THR A 9 6.91 13.34 -3.71
C THR A 9 7.73 13.89 -4.88
N MET A 10 7.79 13.13 -5.97
CA MET A 10 8.41 13.57 -7.22
C MET A 10 7.37 14.26 -8.11
N TYR A 11 7.47 15.58 -8.23
CA TYR A 11 6.67 16.39 -9.14
C TYR A 11 7.26 16.40 -10.55
N VAL A 12 6.38 16.50 -11.55
CA VAL A 12 6.74 16.48 -12.97
C VAL A 12 6.40 17.84 -13.58
N GLU A 13 7.42 18.53 -14.09
CA GLU A 13 7.21 19.76 -14.84
C GLU A 13 6.58 19.45 -16.22
N PRO A 14 5.44 20.06 -16.55
CA PRO A 14 4.82 19.88 -17.85
C PRO A 14 5.69 20.44 -18.98
N TYR A 15 5.88 19.66 -20.05
CA TYR A 15 6.64 20.10 -21.23
C TYR A 15 5.99 21.31 -21.95
N ASP A 16 4.70 21.55 -21.74
CA ASP A 16 3.95 22.65 -22.35
C ASP A 16 4.12 24.00 -21.62
N GLY A 17 5.03 24.09 -20.65
CA GLY A 17 5.42 25.35 -20.00
C GLY A 17 4.39 25.89 -19.00
N ARG A 18 3.40 25.09 -18.61
CA ARG A 18 2.48 25.48 -17.52
C ARG A 18 3.25 25.62 -16.21
N PRO A 19 2.97 26.67 -15.42
CA PRO A 19 3.64 26.87 -14.14
C PRO A 19 3.34 25.72 -13.18
N SER A 20 4.39 25.24 -12.52
CA SER A 20 4.30 24.41 -11.32
C SER A 20 3.75 25.23 -10.13
N GLY A 21 3.20 24.53 -9.14
CA GLY A 21 2.70 25.04 -7.87
C GLY A 21 1.17 25.09 -7.72
N GLY A 22 0.41 24.46 -8.63
CA GLY A 22 -1.05 24.52 -8.67
C GLY A 22 -1.77 23.20 -8.32
N PRO A 23 -3.11 23.21 -8.16
CA PRO A 23 -3.88 22.01 -7.79
C PRO A 23 -3.87 20.88 -8.84
N ASN A 24 -3.36 21.15 -10.04
CA ASN A 24 -3.29 20.21 -11.17
C ASN A 24 -1.84 19.85 -11.53
N GLU A 25 -0.91 19.97 -10.59
CA GLU A 25 0.45 19.49 -10.80
C GLU A 25 0.48 17.99 -11.10
N LEU A 26 1.32 17.64 -12.06
CA LEU A 26 1.61 16.24 -12.36
C LEU A 26 2.65 15.75 -11.37
N LEU A 27 2.46 14.53 -10.89
CA LEU A 27 3.39 13.86 -9.98
C LEU A 27 3.48 12.38 -10.32
N LEU A 28 4.58 11.77 -9.90
CA LEU A 28 4.69 10.32 -9.84
C LEU A 28 3.99 9.84 -8.57
N ARG A 29 3.05 8.89 -8.70
CA ARG A 29 2.27 8.42 -7.55
C ARG A 29 3.17 7.82 -6.47
N THR A 30 2.93 8.24 -5.23
CA THR A 30 3.66 7.79 -4.02
C THR A 30 3.08 6.52 -3.40
N GLN A 31 1.87 6.17 -3.81
CA GLN A 31 1.15 4.96 -3.43
C GLN A 31 0.13 4.55 -4.52
N THR A 32 -0.44 3.36 -4.41
CA THR A 32 -1.47 2.85 -5.34
C THR A 32 -2.90 3.28 -4.98
N SER A 33 -3.12 3.83 -3.78
CA SER A 33 -4.44 4.31 -3.29
C SER A 33 -5.21 5.25 -4.22
N PRO A 34 -4.57 6.15 -5.01
CA PRO A 34 -5.33 6.98 -5.96
C PRO A 34 -6.18 6.17 -6.95
N MET A 35 -5.79 4.92 -7.23
CA MET A 35 -6.58 4.04 -8.08
C MET A 35 -7.85 3.51 -7.37
N GLN A 36 -7.85 3.39 -6.04
CA GLN A 36 -9.03 3.00 -5.27
C GLN A 36 -10.14 4.05 -5.42
N ALA A 37 -9.80 5.33 -5.25
CA ALA A 37 -10.75 6.44 -5.47
C ALA A 37 -11.27 6.44 -6.91
N ARG A 38 -10.38 6.32 -7.91
CA ARG A 38 -10.76 6.23 -9.33
C ARG A 38 -11.64 5.04 -9.66
N PHE A 39 -11.56 3.96 -8.89
CA PHE A 39 -12.41 2.78 -9.05
C PHE A 39 -13.80 3.05 -8.46
N MET A 40 -13.87 3.58 -7.24
CA MET A 40 -15.14 3.95 -6.58
C MET A 40 -15.91 5.04 -7.36
N GLU A 41 -15.23 6.01 -7.95
CA GLU A 41 -15.87 7.03 -8.82
C GLU A 41 -16.59 6.44 -10.04
N LYS A 42 -16.24 5.21 -10.46
CA LYS A 42 -16.73 4.59 -11.70
C LYS A 42 -17.66 3.41 -11.47
N GLN A 43 -17.70 2.87 -10.26
CA GLN A 43 -18.45 1.67 -9.95
C GLN A 43 -19.14 1.89 -8.61
N PRO A 44 -20.47 1.74 -8.49
CA PRO A 44 -21.14 1.81 -7.20
C PRO A 44 -20.77 0.60 -6.31
N PRO A 45 -20.97 0.69 -4.98
CA PRO A 45 -20.82 -0.44 -4.07
C PRO A 45 -21.70 -1.65 -4.48
N PRO A 46 -21.28 -2.90 -4.21
CA PRO A 46 -20.05 -3.26 -3.50
C PRO A 46 -18.79 -3.21 -4.40
N VAL A 47 -17.64 -2.95 -3.78
CA VAL A 47 -16.33 -2.84 -4.43
C VAL A 47 -15.32 -3.73 -3.72
N TYR A 48 -14.73 -4.67 -4.46
CA TYR A 48 -13.59 -5.46 -4.01
C TYR A 48 -12.52 -5.41 -5.09
N VAL A 49 -11.38 -4.78 -4.79
CA VAL A 49 -10.32 -4.58 -5.77
C VAL A 49 -8.95 -4.71 -5.15
N VAL A 50 -8.03 -5.30 -5.90
CA VAL A 50 -6.60 -5.32 -5.61
C VAL A 50 -5.88 -4.55 -6.72
N VAL A 51 -5.06 -3.59 -6.31
CA VAL A 51 -4.34 -2.68 -7.19
C VAL A 51 -2.83 -2.91 -7.01
N PRO A 52 -2.20 -3.76 -7.84
CA PRO A 52 -0.76 -3.80 -7.94
C PRO A 52 -0.24 -2.60 -8.74
N GLY A 53 0.93 -2.08 -8.38
CA GLY A 53 1.54 -1.03 -9.16
C GLY A 53 2.90 -0.57 -8.68
N ARG A 54 3.71 -0.08 -9.61
CA ARG A 54 4.94 0.65 -9.32
C ARG A 54 4.62 2.04 -8.75
N VAL A 55 5.34 2.43 -7.71
CA VAL A 55 5.21 3.70 -6.98
C VAL A 55 6.60 4.33 -6.82
N TYR A 56 6.62 5.61 -6.50
CA TYR A 56 7.83 6.43 -6.49
C TYR A 56 7.88 7.29 -5.23
N ARG A 57 9.04 7.36 -4.59
CA ARG A 57 9.32 8.20 -3.43
C ARG A 57 10.71 8.78 -3.53
N THR A 58 10.97 9.85 -2.81
CA THR A 58 12.29 10.49 -2.68
C THR A 58 13.17 9.82 -1.62
N ASP A 59 12.97 8.51 -1.42
CA ASP A 59 13.73 7.71 -0.47
C ASP A 59 15.19 7.56 -0.90
N THR A 60 16.08 7.43 0.09
CA THR A 60 17.50 7.17 -0.18
C THR A 60 17.68 5.78 -0.78
N TRP A 61 18.59 5.64 -1.74
CA TRP A 61 18.93 4.34 -2.31
C TRP A 61 19.91 3.59 -1.40
N ASP A 62 19.40 2.67 -0.58
CA ASP A 62 20.17 1.85 0.36
C ASP A 62 19.72 0.37 0.35
N ALA A 63 20.18 -0.44 1.31
CA ALA A 63 19.86 -1.87 1.35
C ALA A 63 18.37 -2.17 1.67
N THR A 64 17.65 -1.19 2.20
CA THR A 64 16.28 -1.30 2.70
C THR A 64 15.30 -0.34 2.02
N HIS A 65 15.78 0.70 1.36
CA HIS A 65 14.98 1.75 0.74
C HIS A 65 15.31 1.92 -0.74
N SER A 66 14.27 2.22 -1.52
CA SER A 66 14.36 2.51 -2.95
C SER A 66 13.45 3.66 -3.35
N PRO A 67 13.90 4.59 -4.22
CA PRO A 67 13.02 5.62 -4.76
C PRO A 67 11.97 5.07 -5.72
N VAL A 68 12.11 3.82 -6.18
CA VAL A 68 11.16 3.13 -7.05
C VAL A 68 10.89 1.74 -6.49
N PHE A 69 9.65 1.41 -6.21
CA PHE A 69 9.27 0.09 -5.70
C PHE A 69 7.84 -0.25 -6.09
N HIS A 70 7.35 -1.42 -5.69
CA HIS A 70 6.01 -1.88 -6.02
C HIS A 70 5.16 -2.01 -4.77
N GLN A 71 3.90 -1.62 -4.90
CA GLN A 71 2.88 -1.84 -3.89
C GLN A 71 1.76 -2.71 -4.44
N ILE A 72 1.11 -3.41 -3.52
CA ILE A 72 -0.19 -4.00 -3.72
C ILE A 72 -1.10 -3.39 -2.65
N GLU A 73 -2.15 -2.74 -3.10
CA GLU A 73 -3.20 -2.24 -2.21
C GLU A 73 -4.52 -2.94 -2.47
N GLY A 74 -5.23 -3.28 -1.40
CA GLY A 74 -6.58 -3.82 -1.46
C GLY A 74 -7.60 -2.83 -0.90
N LEU A 75 -8.80 -2.87 -1.47
CA LEU A 75 -9.99 -2.17 -0.98
C LEU A 75 -11.18 -3.12 -1.01
N ALA A 76 -11.92 -3.19 0.08
CA ALA A 76 -13.21 -3.85 0.20
C ALA A 76 -14.23 -2.87 0.76
N VAL A 77 -15.33 -2.63 0.05
CA VAL A 77 -16.43 -1.72 0.43
C VAL A 77 -17.75 -2.43 0.19
N ASP A 78 -18.56 -2.57 1.24
CA ASP A 78 -19.91 -3.12 1.21
C ASP A 78 -20.69 -2.58 2.44
N SER A 79 -21.97 -2.92 2.55
CA SER A 79 -22.87 -2.45 3.61
C SER A 79 -22.54 -2.99 5.02
N ASP A 80 -21.80 -4.10 5.14
CA ASP A 80 -21.59 -4.82 6.40
C ASP A 80 -20.13 -5.18 6.70
N ILE A 81 -19.17 -4.56 6.00
CA ILE A 81 -17.74 -4.76 6.25
C ILE A 81 -17.35 -4.29 7.65
N THR A 82 -16.53 -5.07 8.35
CA THR A 82 -16.03 -4.74 9.69
C THR A 82 -14.50 -4.82 9.76
N PHE A 83 -13.93 -4.30 10.85
CA PHE A 83 -12.51 -4.49 11.15
C PHE A 83 -12.14 -5.97 11.36
N GLY A 84 -13.13 -6.81 11.72
CA GLY A 84 -12.96 -8.26 11.80
C GLY A 84 -12.62 -8.87 10.43
N ASP A 85 -13.30 -8.41 9.38
CA ASP A 85 -13.09 -8.87 8.00
C ASP A 85 -11.71 -8.45 7.48
N LEU A 86 -11.26 -7.23 7.83
CA LEU A 86 -9.90 -6.78 7.55
C LEU A 86 -8.85 -7.73 8.18
N LYS A 87 -8.98 -7.98 9.49
CA LYS A 87 -8.06 -8.87 10.20
C LYS A 87 -8.09 -10.29 9.65
N GLY A 88 -9.28 -10.82 9.35
CA GLY A 88 -9.46 -12.14 8.76
C GLY A 88 -8.80 -12.26 7.39
N THR A 89 -9.04 -11.28 6.51
CA THR A 89 -8.46 -11.21 5.16
C THR A 89 -6.93 -11.20 5.21
N LEU A 90 -6.35 -10.33 6.06
CA LEU A 90 -4.90 -10.20 6.17
C LEU A 90 -4.24 -11.38 6.89
N ALA A 91 -4.89 -11.97 7.90
CA ALA A 91 -4.42 -13.18 8.54
C ALA A 91 -4.42 -14.37 7.58
N TYR A 92 -5.48 -14.51 6.77
CA TYR A 92 -5.55 -15.53 5.72
C TYR A 92 -4.44 -15.33 4.69
N PHE A 93 -4.24 -14.10 4.19
CA PHE A 93 -3.11 -13.78 3.31
C PHE A 93 -1.76 -14.18 3.92
N ALA A 94 -1.51 -13.83 5.19
CA ALA A 94 -0.24 -14.14 5.84
C ALA A 94 0.01 -15.66 5.95
N GLN A 95 -1.03 -16.45 6.25
CA GLN A 95 -0.94 -17.91 6.29
C GLN A 95 -0.65 -18.52 4.92
N GLU A 96 -1.34 -18.06 3.87
CA GLU A 96 -1.10 -18.54 2.50
C GLU A 96 0.27 -18.12 1.97
N PHE A 97 0.74 -16.93 2.35
CA PHE A 97 1.99 -16.38 1.82
C PHE A 97 3.23 -16.86 2.57
N PHE A 98 3.20 -16.94 3.90
CA PHE A 98 4.33 -17.34 4.74
C PHE A 98 4.22 -18.77 5.30
N GLY A 99 3.07 -19.43 5.13
CA GLY A 99 2.79 -20.79 5.62
C GLY A 99 1.95 -20.81 6.90
N ALA A 100 1.41 -22.00 7.23
CA ALA A 100 0.45 -22.19 8.32
C ALA A 100 0.93 -21.76 9.72
N GLY A 101 2.25 -21.63 9.92
CA GLY A 101 2.86 -21.16 11.18
C GLY A 101 3.03 -19.65 11.28
N ALA A 102 2.56 -18.87 10.28
CA ALA A 102 2.71 -17.42 10.25
C ALA A 102 2.04 -16.79 11.49
N ARG A 103 2.80 -15.96 12.21
CA ARG A 103 2.31 -15.19 13.35
C ARG A 103 2.19 -13.74 12.95
N THR A 104 1.00 -13.17 13.11
CA THR A 104 0.70 -11.77 12.80
C THR A 104 0.30 -11.00 14.04
N ARG A 105 0.64 -9.72 14.11
CA ARG A 105 0.25 -8.82 15.18
C ARG A 105 -0.23 -7.50 14.58
N PHE A 106 -1.37 -7.00 15.04
CA PHE A 106 -1.87 -5.68 14.67
C PHE A 106 -1.51 -4.68 15.76
N VAL A 107 -0.97 -3.53 15.37
CA VAL A 107 -0.68 -2.41 16.28
C VAL A 107 -1.41 -1.16 15.78
N PRO A 108 -2.01 -0.34 16.66
CA PRO A 108 -2.61 0.92 16.25
C PRO A 108 -1.57 1.83 15.59
N HIS A 109 -1.97 2.48 14.51
CA HIS A 109 -1.17 3.49 13.82
C HIS A 109 -2.09 4.62 13.34
N PHE A 110 -1.56 5.59 12.59
CA PHE A 110 -2.34 6.66 11.99
C PHE A 110 -2.08 6.73 10.48
N PHE A 111 -3.14 6.59 9.68
CA PHE A 111 -3.14 6.88 8.25
C PHE A 111 -4.30 7.83 7.94
N PRO A 112 -4.09 8.95 7.24
CA PRO A 112 -5.13 9.98 7.05
C PRO A 112 -6.38 9.57 6.24
N PHE A 113 -6.36 8.38 5.64
CA PHE A 113 -7.44 7.84 4.80
C PHE A 113 -8.14 6.65 5.47
N THR A 114 -7.78 6.31 6.71
CA THR A 114 -8.43 5.24 7.47
C THR A 114 -8.62 5.59 8.94
N GLU A 115 -9.75 5.20 9.52
CA GLU A 115 -10.02 5.31 10.96
C GLU A 115 -11.04 4.22 11.38
N PRO A 116 -10.69 3.26 12.26
CA PRO A 116 -9.37 3.08 12.89
C PRO A 116 -8.29 2.61 11.91
N SER A 117 -7.05 3.04 12.18
CA SER A 117 -5.82 2.69 11.47
C SER A 117 -4.95 1.69 12.24
N ALA A 118 -4.28 0.79 11.53
CA ALA A 118 -3.37 -0.19 12.11
C ALA A 118 -2.23 -0.60 11.15
N GLU A 119 -1.13 -1.04 11.72
CA GLU A 119 -0.10 -1.80 11.01
C GLU A 119 -0.21 -3.28 11.33
N MET A 120 0.08 -4.14 10.35
CA MET A 120 0.25 -5.56 10.58
C MET A 120 1.73 -5.92 10.53
N LEU A 121 2.20 -6.56 11.60
CA LEU A 121 3.54 -7.08 11.75
C LEU A 121 3.52 -8.59 11.59
N VAL A 122 4.61 -9.16 11.07
CA VAL A 122 4.85 -10.61 10.97
C VAL A 122 6.05 -11.01 11.82
N TRP A 123 5.99 -12.19 12.45
CA TRP A 123 7.13 -12.75 13.18
C TRP A 123 8.15 -13.32 12.20
N PHE A 124 9.36 -12.78 12.20
CA PHE A 124 10.43 -13.15 11.28
C PHE A 124 11.78 -12.97 12.00
N ASN A 125 12.71 -13.93 11.86
CA ASN A 125 14.05 -13.89 12.49
C ASN A 125 14.06 -13.47 13.98
N ASP A 126 13.15 -14.05 14.77
CA ASP A 126 13.00 -13.78 16.20
C ASP A 126 12.63 -12.34 16.59
N GLU A 127 12.10 -11.58 15.63
CA GLU A 127 11.58 -10.23 15.85
C GLU A 127 10.22 -10.01 15.16
N TRP A 128 9.52 -8.95 15.57
CA TRP A 128 8.31 -8.49 14.91
C TRP A 128 8.67 -7.46 13.85
N LEU A 129 8.43 -7.78 12.59
CA LEU A 129 8.71 -6.92 11.47
C LEU A 129 7.43 -6.30 10.92
N GLU A 130 7.39 -4.97 10.80
CA GLU A 130 6.32 -4.26 10.10
C GLU A 130 6.23 -4.72 8.64
N LEU A 131 5.03 -5.11 8.21
CA LEU A 131 4.79 -5.67 6.89
C LEU A 131 3.92 -4.76 6.02
N LEU A 132 2.86 -4.18 6.59
CA LEU A 132 1.87 -3.39 5.87
C LEU A 132 1.10 -2.45 6.78
N GLY A 133 0.52 -1.41 6.18
CA GLY A 133 -0.49 -0.54 6.78
C GLY A 133 -1.91 -0.93 6.33
N CYS A 134 -2.89 -0.73 7.19
CA CYS A 134 -4.29 -1.05 6.93
C CYS A 134 -5.25 -0.26 7.84
N GLY A 135 -6.55 -0.30 7.54
CA GLY A 135 -7.57 0.30 8.39
C GLY A 135 -8.94 0.31 7.75
N MET A 136 -9.93 0.79 8.51
CA MET A 136 -11.27 1.07 7.95
C MET A 136 -11.22 2.38 7.17
N VAL A 137 -11.80 2.41 5.96
CA VAL A 137 -11.80 3.60 5.11
C VAL A 137 -12.47 4.78 5.84
N ASP A 138 -11.79 5.92 5.89
CA ASP A 138 -12.32 7.12 6.54
C ASP A 138 -13.56 7.64 5.79
N PRO A 139 -14.64 8.04 6.50
CA PRO A 139 -15.86 8.57 5.87
C PRO A 139 -15.63 9.69 4.85
N ASN A 140 -14.64 10.56 5.05
CA ASN A 140 -14.32 11.64 4.11
C ASN A 140 -13.86 11.09 2.75
N VAL A 141 -13.29 9.89 2.69
CA VAL A 141 -12.90 9.23 1.43
C VAL A 141 -14.14 8.79 0.66
N PHE A 142 -15.17 8.29 1.36
CA PHE A 142 -16.45 7.92 0.75
C PHE A 142 -17.21 9.13 0.23
N GLU A 143 -17.31 10.20 1.03
CA GLU A 143 -17.95 11.45 0.61
C GLU A 143 -17.26 12.04 -0.63
N ALA A 144 -15.93 12.00 -0.69
CA ALA A 144 -15.15 12.52 -1.81
C ALA A 144 -15.42 11.80 -3.14
N VAL A 145 -15.89 10.55 -3.11
CA VAL A 145 -16.25 9.75 -4.30
C VAL A 145 -17.76 9.60 -4.50
N GLY A 146 -18.57 10.25 -3.67
CA GLY A 146 -20.03 10.28 -3.77
C GLY A 146 -20.74 9.07 -3.17
N TYR A 147 -20.11 8.34 -2.25
CA TYR A 147 -20.75 7.28 -1.47
C TYR A 147 -21.33 7.84 -0.17
N ASP A 148 -22.42 7.26 0.32
CA ASP A 148 -23.01 7.61 1.62
C ASP A 148 -22.33 6.80 2.76
N PRO A 149 -21.56 7.44 3.66
CA PRO A 149 -20.88 6.74 4.76
C PRO A 149 -21.82 6.14 5.81
N SER A 150 -23.12 6.45 5.76
CA SER A 150 -24.13 5.81 6.60
C SER A 150 -24.67 4.50 6.01
N GLU A 151 -24.48 4.27 4.71
CA GLU A 151 -24.94 3.08 3.99
C GLU A 151 -23.83 2.08 3.71
N VAL A 152 -22.57 2.53 3.65
CA VAL A 152 -21.41 1.67 3.36
C VAL A 152 -20.32 1.77 4.41
N THR A 153 -19.58 0.68 4.51
CA THR A 153 -18.35 0.57 5.28
C THR A 153 -17.29 -0.13 4.42
N GLY A 154 -16.03 -0.02 4.78
CA GLY A 154 -14.98 -0.69 4.03
C GLY A 154 -13.65 -0.68 4.74
N PHE A 155 -12.75 -1.56 4.31
CA PHE A 155 -11.37 -1.54 4.74
C PHE A 155 -10.44 -1.41 3.54
N ALA A 156 -9.25 -0.87 3.80
CA ALA A 156 -8.15 -0.87 2.86
C ALA A 156 -6.86 -1.36 3.52
N PHE A 157 -5.95 -1.88 2.71
CA PHE A 157 -4.60 -2.26 3.13
C PHE A 157 -3.60 -1.98 2.02
N GLY A 158 -2.33 -1.79 2.38
CA GLY A 158 -1.24 -1.57 1.43
C GLY A 158 0.06 -2.18 1.89
N MET A 159 0.68 -2.98 1.01
CA MET A 159 1.91 -3.71 1.29
C MET A 159 2.94 -3.51 0.19
N GLY A 160 4.21 -3.42 0.57
CA GLY A 160 5.34 -3.36 -0.37
C GLY A 160 5.70 -4.75 -0.89
N VAL A 161 5.77 -4.92 -2.21
CA VAL A 161 6.09 -6.21 -2.83
C VAL A 161 7.52 -6.64 -2.52
N GLU A 162 8.47 -5.70 -2.58
CA GLU A 162 9.87 -5.95 -2.26
C GLU A 162 10.04 -6.40 -0.82
N ARG A 163 9.36 -5.74 0.14
CA ARG A 163 9.37 -6.12 1.57
C ARG A 163 8.88 -7.57 1.74
N LEU A 164 7.76 -7.93 1.10
CA LEU A 164 7.23 -9.29 1.14
C LEU A 164 8.20 -10.32 0.56
N ALA A 165 8.79 -10.02 -0.61
CA ALA A 165 9.75 -10.88 -1.26
C ALA A 165 11.02 -11.06 -0.42
N MET A 166 11.51 -9.98 0.20
CA MET A 166 12.66 -10.00 1.11
C MET A 166 12.41 -10.92 2.30
N VAL A 167 11.27 -10.77 2.97
CA VAL A 167 10.91 -11.63 4.12
C VAL A 167 10.73 -13.09 3.68
N ARG A 168 10.01 -13.33 2.59
CA ARG A 168 9.72 -14.70 2.12
C ARG A 168 10.95 -15.46 1.64
N HIS A 169 11.87 -14.77 0.98
CA HIS A 169 13.04 -15.39 0.34
C HIS A 169 14.36 -15.14 1.08
N GLY A 170 14.33 -14.43 2.22
CA GLY A 170 15.53 -14.09 2.98
C GLY A 170 16.48 -13.16 2.22
N ILE A 171 15.96 -12.29 1.36
CA ILE A 171 16.78 -11.30 0.62
C ILE A 171 17.06 -10.13 1.55
N THR A 172 18.33 -9.80 1.74
CA THR A 172 18.78 -8.79 2.71
C THR A 172 19.01 -7.41 2.09
N ASP A 173 18.94 -7.29 0.77
CA ASP A 173 19.24 -6.06 0.04
C ASP A 173 18.25 -5.84 -1.11
N ILE A 174 17.44 -4.77 -1.01
CA ILE A 174 16.43 -4.41 -2.01
C ILE A 174 17.03 -4.11 -3.38
N ARG A 175 18.30 -3.69 -3.45
CA ARG A 175 18.97 -3.29 -4.70
C ARG A 175 19.13 -4.46 -5.66
N HIS A 176 19.17 -5.69 -5.13
CA HIS A 176 19.20 -6.92 -5.92
C HIS A 176 17.99 -7.08 -6.85
N PHE A 177 16.85 -6.42 -6.58
CA PHE A 177 15.70 -6.43 -7.49
C PHE A 177 15.92 -5.56 -8.75
N TYR A 178 16.89 -4.64 -8.72
CA TYR A 178 17.07 -3.61 -9.75
C TYR A 178 18.41 -3.75 -10.51
N ASP A 179 19.43 -4.35 -9.89
CA ASP A 179 20.77 -4.50 -10.48
C ASP A 179 20.82 -5.44 -11.71
N SER A 180 19.73 -6.16 -12.01
CA SER A 180 19.64 -7.10 -13.14
C SER A 180 20.73 -8.18 -13.14
N ASP A 181 21.21 -8.59 -11.96
CA ASP A 181 22.25 -9.60 -11.82
C ASP A 181 21.72 -11.00 -12.13
N LEU A 182 22.22 -11.61 -13.20
CA LEU A 182 21.84 -12.96 -13.62
C LEU A 182 22.08 -14.04 -12.54
N ARG A 183 23.05 -13.83 -11.63
CA ARG A 183 23.33 -14.76 -10.52
C ARG A 183 22.20 -14.75 -9.48
N VAL A 184 21.55 -13.60 -9.28
CA VAL A 184 20.36 -13.46 -8.43
C VAL A 184 19.16 -14.05 -9.15
N LEU A 185 18.90 -13.61 -10.38
CA LEU A 185 17.71 -14.00 -11.15
C LEU A 185 17.59 -15.52 -11.37
N ARG A 186 18.73 -16.23 -11.50
CA ARG A 186 18.74 -17.70 -11.67
C ARG A 186 18.28 -18.48 -10.43
N GLN A 187 18.25 -17.87 -9.25
CA GLN A 187 17.81 -18.54 -8.01
C GLN A 187 16.28 -18.70 -7.91
N PHE A 188 15.52 -18.00 -8.77
CA PHE A 188 14.04 -17.98 -8.77
C PHE A 188 13.44 -18.66 -10.00
N ARG A 189 14.20 -19.53 -10.67
CA ARG A 189 13.72 -20.34 -11.79
C ARG A 189 13.14 -21.68 -11.34
#